data_AF-A0A800UFJ5-F1
#
_entry.id   AF-A0A800UFJ5-F1
#
_cell.length_a   1.000
_cell.length_b   1.000
_cell.length_c   1.000
_cell.angle_alpha   90.00
_cell.angle_beta   90.00
_cell.angle_gamma   90.00
#
_symmetry.space_group_name_H-M   'P 1'
#
loop_
_entity.id
_entity.type
_entity.pdbx_description
1 polymer ?
#
loop_
_entity_poly.entity_id
_entity_poly.type
_entity_poly.pdbx_seq_one_letter_code
_entity_poly.pdbx_strand_id
1 'polypeptide(L)' 'MLGRKGAMWHLRELDATLKDWGRYRSISLGDLKWDGDKRDGVLHAMLVSIQSIIDIANHLIVKKKLRKPAT' A
#
# COMPACT_ATOMS: atom_id res chain seq x y z
N MET A 1 12.05 14.41 -1.11
CA MET A 1 10.96 13.99 -2.02
C MET A 1 9.59 14.62 -1.70
N LEU A 2 9.51 15.88 -1.20
CA LEU A 2 8.25 16.52 -0.79
C LEU A 2 7.56 17.31 -1.92
N GLY A 3 7.41 16.71 -3.09
CA GLY A 3 6.82 17.36 -4.27
C GLY A 3 5.63 16.60 -4.84
N ARG A 4 4.88 17.21 -5.77
CA ARG A 4 3.81 16.55 -6.56
C ARG A 4 4.25 15.21 -7.18
N LYS A 5 5.54 15.08 -7.52
CA LYS A 5 6.15 13.85 -8.03
C LYS A 5 6.16 12.70 -7.00
N GLY A 6 6.32 13.00 -5.70
CA GLY A 6 6.29 12.00 -4.63
C GLY A 6 4.89 11.41 -4.44
N ALA A 7 3.87 12.27 -4.33
CA ALA A 7 2.49 11.80 -4.22
C ALA A 7 2.02 10.98 -5.44
N MET A 8 2.46 11.35 -6.65
CA MET A 8 2.15 10.59 -7.86
C MET A 8 2.84 9.22 -7.90
N TRP A 9 4.05 9.11 -7.33
CA TRP A 9 4.75 7.84 -7.16
C TRP A 9 3.96 6.89 -6.26
N HIS A 10 3.58 7.36 -5.07
CA HIS A 10 2.80 6.54 -4.12
C HIS A 10 1.43 6.14 -4.68
N LEU A 11 0.79 6.98 -5.50
CA LEU A 11 -0.46 6.61 -6.19
C LEU A 11 -0.25 5.47 -7.20
N ARG A 12 0.87 5.46 -7.93
CA ARG A 12 1.19 4.37 -8.86
C ARG A 12 1.52 3.08 -8.14
N GLU A 13 2.26 3.18 -7.04
CA GLU A 13 2.59 2.05 -6.18
C GLU A 13 1.33 1.44 -5.55
N LEU A 14 0.40 2.28 -5.09
CA LEU A 14 -0.92 1.83 -4.62
C LEU A 14 -1.73 1.16 -5.74
N ASP A 15 -1.79 1.74 -6.94
CA ASP A 15 -2.52 1.12 -8.07
C ASP A 15 -1.94 -0.25 -8.47
N ALA A 16 -0.61 -0.38 -8.48
CA ALA A 16 0.05 -1.65 -8.77
C ALA A 16 -0.30 -2.72 -7.72
N THR A 17 -0.19 -2.40 -6.44
CA THR A 17 -0.48 -3.34 -5.35
C THR A 17 -1.95 -3.73 -5.28
N LEU A 18 -2.87 -2.81 -5.58
CA LEU A 18 -4.30 -3.12 -5.67
C LEU A 18 -4.64 -4.10 -6.80
N LYS A 19 -3.88 -4.09 -7.91
CA LYS A 19 -4.04 -5.09 -8.97
C LYS A 19 -3.57 -6.48 -8.51
N ASP A 20 -2.48 -6.53 -7.75
CA ASP A 20 -1.99 -7.78 -7.16
C ASP A 20 -2.99 -8.34 -6.14
N TRP A 21 -3.57 -7.48 -5.31
CA TRP A 21 -4.70 -7.84 -4.44
C TRP A 21 -5.88 -8.44 -5.22
N GLY A 22 -6.20 -7.88 -6.38
CA GLY A 22 -7.23 -8.41 -7.27
C GLY A 22 -6.97 -9.86 -7.67
N ARG A 23 -5.70 -10.22 -7.93
CA ARG A 23 -5.24 -11.59 -8.25
C ARG A 23 -5.26 -12.50 -7.02
N TYR A 24 -4.93 -11.96 -5.86
CA TYR A 24 -4.87 -12.74 -4.62
C TYR A 24 -6.25 -13.10 -4.05
N ARG A 25 -7.34 -12.53 -4.56
CA ARG A 25 -8.72 -12.94 -4.16
C ARG A 25 -9.03 -14.41 -4.43
N SER A 26 -8.30 -15.08 -5.32
CA SER A 26 -8.47 -16.51 -5.58
C SER A 26 -7.60 -17.42 -4.69
N ILE A 27 -6.73 -16.85 -3.84
CA ILE A 27 -5.86 -17.61 -2.94
C ILE A 27 -6.72 -18.16 -1.79
N SER A 28 -6.63 -19.46 -1.54
CA SER A 28 -7.37 -20.11 -0.45
C SER A 28 -6.69 -19.91 0.91
N LEU A 29 -7.42 -20.18 2.00
CA LEU A 29 -6.83 -20.19 3.34
C LEU A 29 -5.75 -21.29 3.48
N GLY A 30 -5.91 -22.42 2.78
CA GLY A 30 -4.92 -23.48 2.75
C GLY A 30 -3.61 -23.03 2.11
N ASP A 31 -3.71 -22.29 1.00
CA ASP A 31 -2.55 -21.67 0.35
C ASP A 31 -1.85 -20.70 1.30
N LEU A 32 -2.57 -19.78 1.95
CA LEU A 32 -1.94 -18.86 2.91
C LEU A 32 -1.25 -19.58 4.08
N LYS A 33 -1.78 -20.73 4.49
CA LYS A 33 -1.24 -21.51 5.60
C LYS A 33 0.02 -22.27 5.21
N TRP A 34 0.02 -22.91 4.04
CA TRP A 34 1.01 -23.92 3.68
C TRP A 34 1.94 -23.52 2.52
N ASP A 35 1.60 -22.48 1.77
CA ASP A 35 2.42 -21.91 0.70
C ASP A 35 3.02 -20.58 1.15
N GLY A 36 4.32 -20.61 1.47
CA GLY A 36 5.06 -19.46 1.97
C GLY A 36 5.14 -18.32 0.96
N ASP A 37 5.38 -18.63 -0.31
CA ASP A 37 5.54 -17.62 -1.36
C ASP A 37 4.22 -16.88 -1.61
N LYS A 38 3.10 -17.60 -1.64
CA LYS A 38 1.77 -17.00 -1.74
C LYS A 38 1.45 -16.12 -0.53
N ARG A 39 1.75 -16.60 0.68
CA ARG A 39 1.55 -15.81 1.91
C ARG A 39 2.39 -14.53 1.89
N ASP A 40 3.67 -14.64 1.54
CA ASP A 40 4.59 -13.51 1.55
C ASP A 40 4.21 -12.47 0.49
N GLY A 41 3.78 -12.90 -0.70
CA GLY A 41 3.23 -12.01 -1.73
C GLY A 41 2.00 -11.23 -1.25
N VAL A 42 1.05 -11.91 -0.59
CA VAL A 42 -0.15 -11.26 -0.03
C VAL A 42 0.22 -10.26 1.07
N LEU A 43 1.08 -10.66 2.01
CA LEU A 43 1.52 -9.79 3.10
C LEU A 43 2.30 -8.59 2.58
N HIS A 44 3.17 -8.80 1.58
CA HIS A 44 3.91 -7.73 0.93
C HIS A 44 2.97 -6.73 0.26
N ALA A 45 2.04 -7.19 -0.58
CA ALA A 45 1.06 -6.31 -1.23
C ALA A 45 0.21 -5.55 -0.21
N MET A 46 -0.15 -6.17 0.93
CA MET A 46 -0.84 -5.52 2.03
C MET A 46 -0.02 -4.38 2.64
N LEU A 47 1.21 -4.65 3.02
CA LEU A 47 2.09 -3.69 3.66
C LEU A 47 2.36 -2.48 2.75
N VAL A 48 2.68 -2.74 1.48
CA VAL A 48 2.95 -1.67 0.52
C VAL A 48 1.68 -0.83 0.27
N SER A 49 0.50 -1.45 0.12
CA SER A 49 -0.76 -0.70 -0.04
C SER A 49 -1.01 0.26 1.13
N ILE A 50 -0.84 -0.22 2.36
CA ILE A 50 -1.03 0.59 3.59
C ILE A 50 0.00 1.73 3.62
N GLN A 51 1.27 1.43 3.35
CA GLN A 51 2.35 2.42 3.37
C GLN A 51 2.14 3.51 2.30
N SER A 52 1.80 3.14 1.07
CA SER A 52 1.50 4.11 0.01
C SER A 52 0.33 5.03 0.39
N ILE A 53 -0.71 4.50 1.04
CA ILE A 53 -1.83 5.32 1.55
C ILE A 53 -1.37 6.29 2.65
N ILE A 54 -0.55 5.82 3.61
CA ILE A 54 0.02 6.67 4.66
C ILE A 54 0.85 7.79 4.05
N ASP A 55 1.67 7.49 3.04
CA ASP A 55 2.51 8.50 2.40
C ASP A 55 1.70 9.53 1.61
N ILE A 56 0.65 9.09 0.89
CA ILE A 56 -0.31 10.00 0.24
C ILE A 56 -1.00 10.89 1.29
N ALA A 57 -1.47 10.32 2.40
CA ALA A 57 -2.12 11.06 3.47
C ALA A 57 -1.17 12.10 4.08
N ASN A 58 0.07 11.72 4.38
CA ASN A 58 1.11 12.61 4.89
C ASN A 58 1.41 13.74 3.90
N HIS A 59 1.48 13.44 2.59
CA HIS A 59 1.61 14.46 1.56
C HIS A 59 0.44 15.46 1.58
N LEU A 60 -0.80 14.98 1.73
CA LEU A 60 -1.99 15.83 1.81
C LEU A 60 -2.00 16.70 3.08
N ILE A 61 -1.62 16.13 4.22
CA ILE A 61 -1.51 16.84 5.51
C ILE A 61 -0.51 17.99 5.39
N VAL A 62 0.70 17.71 4.87
CA VAL A 62 1.73 18.74 4.66
C VAL A 62 1.25 19.80 3.67
N LYS A 63 0.70 19.39 2.52
CA LYS A 63 0.21 20.31 1.47
C LYS A 63 -0.89 21.23 1.98
N LYS A 64 -1.79 20.72 2.82
CA LYS A 64 -2.93 21.47 3.37
C LYS A 64 -2.59 22.15 4.72
N LYS A 65 -1.34 22.06 5.20
CA LYS A 65 -0.89 22.57 6.51
C LYS A 65 -1.78 22.09 7.67
N LEU A 66 -2.25 20.84 7.59
CA LEU A 66 -3.08 20.24 8.62
C LEU A 66 -2.24 19.81 9.83
N ARG A 67 -2.87 19.66 11.00
CA ARG A 67 -2.22 19.09 12.18
C ARG A 67 -1.78 17.66 11.85
N LYS A 68 -0.53 17.33 12.17
CA LYS A 68 -0.05 15.95 12.05
C LYS A 68 -0.87 15.04 12.99
N PRO A 69 -1.24 13.83 12.56
CA PRO A 69 -1.83 12.83 13.44
C PRO A 69 -0.87 12.54 14.60
N ALA A 70 -1.42 12.30 15.81
CA ALA A 70 -0.67 11.61 16.83
C ALA A 70 -0.61 10.14 16.42
N THR A 71 0.58 9.54 16.43
CA THR A 71 0.79 8.11 16.16
C THR A 71 0.06 7.25 17.16
#